data_AF-A0A258K7M0-F1
#
_entry.id   AF-A0A258K7M0-F1
#
_cell.length_a   1.000
_cell.length_b   1.000
_cell.length_c   1.000
_cell.angle_alpha   90.00
_cell.angle_beta   90.00
_cell.angle_gamma   90.00
#
_symmetry.space_group_name_H-M   'P 1'
#
loop_
_entity.id
_entity.type
_entity.pdbx_description
1 polymer ?
#
loop_
_entity_poly.entity_id
_entity_poly.type
_entity_poly.pdbx_seq_one_letter_code
_entity_poly.pdbx_strand_id
1 'polypeptide(L)'
;MFSVIPGFRLSLGITLTYLGFIVLLPIAALLLQASDVGLVRYWAIITSPRTLAAFQITIGAAAAATLFNAVYGLMLAWVLVRYEFPGRRLLDTLVDIPFA
;
A
#
# COMPACT_ATOMS: atom_id res chain seq x y z
N MET A 1 -18.17 -22.39 -19.94
CA MET A 1 -17.45 -21.18 -19.48
C MET A 1 -17.18 -20.31 -20.70
N PHE A 2 -18.21 -19.60 -21.16
CA PHE A 2 -18.15 -18.79 -22.38
C PHE A 2 -17.54 -17.44 -22.03
N SER A 3 -16.35 -17.15 -22.56
CA SER A 3 -15.73 -15.83 -22.43
C SER A 3 -16.50 -14.87 -23.33
N VAL A 4 -17.21 -13.91 -22.73
CA VAL A 4 -18.05 -12.90 -23.39
C VAL A 4 -17.25 -12.00 -24.33
N ILE A 5 -15.91 -12.00 -24.20
CA ILE A 5 -14.98 -11.28 -25.06
C ILE A 5 -14.01 -12.28 -25.73
N PRO A 6 -13.99 -12.37 -27.07
CA PRO A 6 -13.00 -13.19 -27.78
C PRO A 6 -11.59 -12.66 -27.47
N GLY A 7 -10.67 -13.56 -27.10
CA GLY A 7 -9.28 -13.19 -26.78
C GLY A 7 -9.03 -12.66 -25.36
N PHE A 8 -10.04 -12.56 -24.50
CA PHE A 8 -9.91 -12.03 -23.13
C PHE A 8 -8.78 -12.67 -22.32
N ARG A 9 -8.65 -14.00 -22.38
CA ARG A 9 -7.60 -14.72 -21.63
C ARG A 9 -6.20 -14.35 -22.10
N LEU A 10 -6.04 -14.10 -23.40
CA LEU A 10 -4.76 -13.73 -23.99
C LEU A 10 -4.43 -12.27 -23.70
N SER A 11 -5.38 -11.36 -23.89
CA SER A 11 -5.18 -9.94 -23.55
C SER A 11 -4.91 -9.75 -22.06
N LEU A 12 -5.69 -10.39 -21.18
CA LEU A 12 -5.47 -10.36 -19.74
C LEU A 12 -4.11 -10.95 -19.36
N GLY A 13 -3.71 -12.07 -19.96
CA GLY A 13 -2.38 -12.66 -19.73
C GLY A 13 -1.24 -11.72 -20.12
N ILE A 14 -1.34 -11.07 -21.29
CA ILE A 14 -0.36 -10.08 -21.76
C ILE A 14 -0.34 -8.86 -20.82
N THR A 15 -1.51 -8.30 -20.47
CA THR A 15 -1.62 -7.15 -19.57
C THR A 15 -1.03 -7.43 -18.19
N LEU A 16 -1.36 -8.58 -17.59
CA LEU A 16 -0.81 -8.97 -16.29
C LEU A 16 0.70 -9.22 -16.35
N THR A 17 1.19 -9.83 -17.43
CA THR A 17 2.64 -10.05 -17.62
C THR A 17 3.38 -8.72 -17.76
N TYR A 18 2.82 -7.79 -18.53
CA TYR A 18 3.40 -6.46 -18.73
C TYR A 18 3.41 -5.63 -17.43
N LEU A 19 2.28 -5.57 -16.70
CA LEU A 19 2.20 -4.94 -15.39
C LEU A 19 3.15 -5.62 -14.38
N GLY A 20 3.23 -6.94 -14.44
CA GLY A 20 4.17 -7.74 -13.66
C GLY A 20 5.59 -7.29 -13.89
N PHE A 21 6.04 -7.16 -15.14
CA PHE A 21 7.39 -6.66 -15.44
C PHE A 21 7.62 -5.24 -14.95
N ILE A 22 6.64 -4.34 -15.10
CA ILE A 22 6.74 -2.95 -14.61
C ILE A 22 7.05 -2.90 -13.11
N VAL A 23 6.42 -3.77 -12.31
CA VAL A 23 6.60 -3.81 -10.86
C VAL A 23 7.83 -4.66 -10.45
N LEU A 24 8.03 -5.80 -11.10
CA LEU A 24 9.05 -6.78 -10.70
C LEU A 24 10.46 -6.35 -11.09
N LEU A 25 10.64 -5.71 -12.25
CA LEU A 25 11.96 -5.25 -12.70
C LEU A 25 12.65 -4.30 -11.70
N PRO A 26 12.01 -3.21 -11.19
CA PRO A 26 12.65 -2.34 -10.22
C PRO A 26 12.92 -3.04 -8.89
N ILE A 27 12.02 -3.92 -8.44
CA ILE A 27 12.23 -4.71 -7.21
C ILE A 27 13.44 -5.64 -7.39
N ALA A 28 13.53 -6.34 -8.53
CA ALA A 28 14.67 -7.20 -8.84
C ALA A 28 15.98 -6.40 -8.89
N ALA A 29 15.98 -5.22 -9.51
CA ALA A 29 17.15 -4.34 -9.53
C ALA A 29 17.58 -3.91 -8.12
N LEU A 30 16.64 -3.56 -7.24
CA LEU A 30 16.94 -3.25 -5.84
C LEU A 30 17.53 -4.44 -5.09
N LEU A 31 17.02 -5.65 -5.32
CA LEU A 31 17.54 -6.87 -4.71
C LEU A 31 18.96 -7.19 -5.18
N LEU A 32 19.23 -7.04 -6.49
CA LEU A 32 20.57 -7.21 -7.05
C LEU A 32 21.54 -6.19 -6.43
N GLN A 33 21.14 -4.92 -6.38
CA GLN A 33 21.96 -3.86 -5.78
C GLN A 33 22.24 -4.10 -4.29
N ALA A 34 21.26 -4.63 -3.55
CA ALA A 34 21.42 -4.98 -2.15
C ALA A 34 22.35 -6.19 -1.96
N SER A 35 22.39 -7.12 -2.92
CA SER A 35 23.26 -8.29 -2.86
C SER A 35 24.75 -7.95 -2.95
N ASP A 36 25.11 -6.88 -3.68
CA ASP A 36 26.49 -6.39 -3.81
C ASP A 36 27.10 -5.90 -2.49
N VAL A 37 26.27 -5.53 -1.52
CA VAL A 37 26.73 -5.00 -0.22
C VAL A 37 27.35 -6.08 0.67
N GLY A 38 26.99 -7.35 0.45
CA GLY A 38 27.42 -8.50 1.25
C GLY A 38 26.72 -8.63 2.60
N LEU A 39 26.49 -9.86 3.05
CA LEU A 39 25.67 -10.17 4.24
C LEU A 39 26.17 -9.50 5.53
N VAL A 40 27.49 -9.43 5.74
CA VAL A 40 28.08 -8.82 6.95
C VAL A 40 27.81 -7.32 7.02
N ARG A 41 28.00 -6.61 5.90
CA ARG A 41 27.77 -5.16 5.85
C ARG A 41 26.29 -4.84 5.84
N TYR A 42 25.47 -5.66 5.18
CA TYR A 42 24.02 -5.59 5.29
C TYR A 42 23.56 -5.66 6.74
N TRP A 43 24.04 -6.66 7.50
CA TRP A 43 23.72 -6.79 8.93
C TRP A 43 24.15 -5.57 9.75
N ALA A 44 25.35 -5.03 9.48
CA ALA A 44 25.82 -3.81 10.15
C ALA A 44 24.96 -2.57 9.83
N ILE A 45 24.43 -2.45 8.62
CA ILE A 45 23.58 -1.33 8.21
C ILE A 45 22.22 -1.41 8.91
N ILE A 46 21.58 -2.59 8.93
CA ILE A 46 20.24 -2.75 9.52
C ILE A 46 20.27 -2.66 11.05
N THR A 47 21.36 -3.07 11.67
CA THR A 47 21.55 -2.97 13.13
C THR A 47 22.18 -1.66 13.58
N SER A 48 22.49 -0.75 12.64
CA SER A 48 23.01 0.56 13.01
C SER A 48 21.98 1.34 13.84
N PRO A 49 22.41 2.13 14.85
CA PRO A 49 21.50 2.88 15.71
C PRO A 49 20.55 3.78 14.93
N ARG A 50 21.03 4.37 13.82
CA ARG A 50 20.23 5.22 12.94
C ARG A 50 19.11 4.43 12.25
N THR A 51 19.41 3.26 11.69
CA THR A 51 18.41 2.45 11.00
C THR A 51 17.38 1.88 11.97
N LEU A 52 17.81 1.44 13.15
CA LEU A 52 16.90 0.98 14.19
C LEU A 52 15.96 2.09 14.69
N ALA A 53 16.49 3.29 14.93
CA ALA A 53 15.65 4.45 15.29
C ALA A 53 14.64 4.79 14.18
N ALA A 54 15.05 4.73 12.91
CA ALA A 54 14.16 4.94 11.77
C ALA A 54 13.04 3.89 11.70
N PHE A 55 13.34 2.61 11.97
CA PHE A 55 12.33 1.56 12.05
C PHE A 55 11.37 1.76 13.22
N GLN A 56 11.88 2.12 14.40
CA GLN A 56 11.05 2.40 15.57
C GLN A 56 10.05 3.53 15.31
N ILE A 57 10.52 4.64 14.71
CA ILE A 57 9.64 5.78 14.37
C ILE A 57 8.64 5.37 13.30
N THR A 58 9.09 4.71 12.22
CA THR A 58 8.20 4.30 11.11
C THR A 58 7.10 3.35 11.60
N ILE A 59 7.49 2.27 12.28
CA ILE A 59 6.56 1.24 12.77
C ILE A 59 5.68 1.82 13.88
N GLY A 60 6.25 2.57 14.81
CA GLY A 60 5.50 3.19 15.92
C GLY A 60 4.48 4.20 15.43
N ALA A 61 4.87 5.09 14.50
CA ALA A 61 3.97 6.07 13.91
C ALA A 61 2.88 5.41 13.07
N ALA A 62 3.23 4.40 12.25
CA ALA A 62 2.26 3.65 11.46
C ALA A 62 1.25 2.93 12.37
N ALA A 63 1.71 2.24 13.41
CA ALA A 63 0.84 1.55 14.36
C ALA A 63 -0.11 2.52 15.09
N ALA A 64 0.41 3.66 15.57
CA ALA A 64 -0.40 4.68 16.22
C ALA A 64 -1.44 5.27 15.25
N ALA A 65 -1.04 5.61 14.03
CA ALA A 65 -1.93 6.13 13.00
C ALA A 65 -2.99 5.10 12.59
N THR A 66 -2.62 3.83 12.45
CA THR A 66 -3.57 2.75 12.15
C THR A 66 -4.58 2.56 13.28
N LEU A 67 -4.15 2.57 14.55
CA LEU A 67 -5.06 2.43 15.68
C LEU A 67 -6.04 3.61 15.75
N PHE A 68 -5.52 4.82 15.56
CA PHE A 68 -6.34 6.03 15.49
C PHE A 68 -7.35 5.94 14.34
N ASN A 69 -6.91 5.62 13.12
CA ASN A 69 -7.77 5.47 11.95
C ASN A 69 -8.78 4.32 12.10
N ALA A 70 -8.41 3.23 12.78
CA ALA A 70 -9.33 2.13 13.04
C ALA A 70 -10.49 2.57 13.93
N VAL A 71 -10.25 3.40 14.96
CA VAL A 71 -11.31 3.92 15.82
C VAL A 71 -12.11 4.99 15.11
N TYR A 72 -11.47 6.08 14.68
CA TYR A 72 -12.17 7.23 14.10
C TYR A 72 -12.73 6.95 12.71
N GLY A 73 -11.98 6.24 11.87
CA GLY A 73 -12.43 5.83 10.54
C GLY A 73 -13.61 4.87 10.62
N LEU A 74 -13.63 3.93 11.56
CA LEU A 74 -14.79 3.06 11.77
C LEU A 74 -16.02 3.85 12.24
N MET A 75 -15.85 4.78 13.17
CA MET A 75 -16.96 5.64 13.64
C MET A 75 -17.53 6.49 12.49
N LEU A 76 -16.66 7.14 11.70
CA LEU A 76 -17.07 7.93 10.55
C LEU A 76 -17.76 7.07 9.49
N ALA A 77 -17.18 5.93 9.12
CA ALA A 77 -17.76 4.99 8.17
C ALA A 77 -19.14 4.49 8.64
N TRP A 78 -19.28 4.20 9.93
CA TRP A 78 -20.55 3.79 10.51
C TRP A 78 -21.61 4.88 10.36
N VAL A 79 -21.29 6.12 10.70
CA VAL A 79 -22.21 7.25 10.59
C VAL A 79 -22.61 7.50 9.14
N LEU A 80 -21.64 7.52 8.22
CA LEU A 80 -21.89 7.73 6.80
C LEU A 80 -22.73 6.60 6.19
N VAL A 81 -22.57 5.35 6.60
CA VAL A 81 -23.35 4.24 6.05
C VAL A 81 -24.76 4.14 6.67
N ARG A 82 -24.91 4.42 7.98
CA ARG A 82 -26.17 4.16 8.71
C ARG A 82 -27.13 5.35 8.77
N TYR A 83 -26.66 6.59 8.63
CA TYR A 83 -27.50 7.78 8.83
C TYR A 83 -27.62 8.64 7.57
N GLU A 84 -28.77 9.27 7.40
CA GLU A 84 -29.02 10.28 6.37
C GLU A 84 -29.22 11.63 7.05
N PHE A 85 -28.33 12.58 6.77
CA PHE A 85 -28.35 13.92 7.34
C PHE A 85 -27.94 14.97 6.30
N PRO A 86 -28.44 16.22 6.40
CA PRO A 86 -28.06 17.29 5.47
C PRO A 86 -26.55 17.57 5.57
N GLY A 87 -25.84 17.55 4.43
CA GLY A 87 -24.38 17.73 4.37
C GLY A 87 -23.56 16.44 4.30
N ARG A 88 -24.18 15.25 4.37
CA ARG A 88 -23.49 13.95 4.25
C ARG A 88 -22.60 13.83 3.02
N ARG A 89 -23.06 14.28 1.84
CA ARG A 89 -22.28 14.22 0.59
C ARG A 89 -20.97 15.01 0.64
N LEU A 90 -20.95 16.15 1.33
CA LEU A 90 -19.74 16.95 1.49
C LEU A 90 -18.72 16.21 2.36
N LEU A 91 -19.16 15.63 3.48
CA LEU A 91 -18.28 14.84 4.35
C LEU A 91 -17.75 13.59 3.64
N ASP A 92 -18.60 12.88 2.89
CA ASP A 92 -18.21 11.72 2.08
C ASP A 92 -17.08 12.08 1.10
N THR A 93 -17.25 13.17 0.35
CA THR A 93 -16.19 13.66 -0.54
C THR A 93 -14.92 14.08 0.20
N LEU A 94 -15.03 14.74 1.36
CA LEU A 94 -13.86 15.17 2.13
C LEU A 94 -13.01 13.98 2.62
N VAL A 95 -13.66 12.86 2.95
CA VAL A 95 -12.99 11.62 3.35
C VAL A 95 -12.30 10.94 2.17
N ASP A 96 -12.88 11.00 0.97
CA ASP A 96 -12.33 10.38 -0.24
C ASP A 96 -11.24 11.21 -0.95
N ILE A 97 -11.16 12.52 -0.71
CA ILE A 97 -10.13 13.42 -1.30
C ILE A 97 -8.69 12.87 -1.22
N PRO A 98 -8.17 12.37 -0.09
CA PRO A 98 -6.79 11.85 -0.05
C PRO A 98 -6.56 10.62 -0.94
N PHE A 99 -7.63 9.96 -1.40
CA PHE A 99 -7.58 8.79 -2.29
C PHE A 99 -7.97 9.12 -3.74
N ALA A 100 -8.54 10.31 -3.99
CA ALA A 100 -8.92 10.82 -5.31
C ALA A 100 -7.79 11.63 -5.95
#